data_AF-A0A930YPA9-F1
#
_entry.id   AF-A0A930YPA9-F1
#
_cell.length_a   1.000
_cell.length_b   1.000
_cell.length_c   1.000
_cell.angle_alpha   90.00
_cell.angle_beta   90.00
_cell.angle_gamma   90.00
#
_symmetry.space_group_name_H-M   'P 1'
#
loop_
_entity.id
_entity.type
_entity.pdbx_description
1 polymer ?
#
loop_
_entity_poly.entity_id
_entity_poly.type
_entity_poly.pdbx_seq_one_letter_code
_entity_poly.pdbx_strand_id
1 'polypeptide(L)'
;MIGDRDTARSDHLFHIATAADWSAAQRSGVYTTSTRGVTLDHEGFIHAARREQVAEVWKRYYADAGEPLVLLTVDTGRLTSPWQADPVGDTTYPHVYGPINTGAVVRAQPLDARGGTGSFTGAFVGEMFVRIALFVAAMALAFVGSAIGGRADSEWAGFAGAVAGLAAGLVVMLLVLRRRG
;
A
#
# COMPACT_ATOMS: atom_id res chain seq x y z
N MET A 1 -41.52 -14.75 16.20
CA MET A 1 -40.79 -15.89 15.62
C MET A 1 -41.11 -15.90 14.13
N ILE A 2 -40.13 -16.16 13.26
CA ILE A 2 -40.06 -15.84 11.82
C ILE A 2 -39.54 -14.40 11.64
N GLY A 3 -38.23 -14.11 11.73
CA GLY A 3 -37.14 -14.83 11.08
C GLY A 3 -37.05 -14.34 9.64
N ASP A 4 -36.81 -13.04 9.47
CA ASP A 4 -36.67 -12.43 8.16
C ASP A 4 -35.41 -12.98 7.50
N ARG A 5 -35.60 -13.60 6.34
CA ARG A 5 -34.57 -14.30 5.59
C ARG A 5 -33.86 -13.31 4.70
N ASP A 6 -33.05 -12.41 5.28
CA ASP A 6 -32.14 -11.56 4.51
C ASP A 6 -30.82 -12.29 4.20
N THR A 7 -30.90 -13.60 3.93
CA THR A 7 -29.78 -14.39 3.41
C THR A 7 -29.68 -14.18 1.91
N ALA A 8 -28.80 -13.26 1.48
CA ALA A 8 -28.00 -13.29 0.23
C ALA A 8 -27.68 -11.90 -0.39
N ARG A 9 -27.66 -10.80 0.36
CA ARG A 9 -26.77 -9.69 -0.03
C ARG A 9 -25.41 -9.94 0.61
N SER A 10 -24.41 -10.29 -0.21
CA SER A 10 -23.00 -10.17 0.18
C SER A 10 -22.73 -8.72 0.54
N ASP A 11 -22.91 -8.36 1.81
CA ASP A 11 -22.55 -7.04 2.28
C ASP A 11 -21.02 -6.97 2.31
N HIS A 12 -20.48 -5.87 1.79
CA HIS A 12 -19.05 -5.65 1.78
C HIS A 12 -18.65 -4.87 3.03
N LEU A 13 -17.64 -5.38 3.75
CA LEU A 13 -16.95 -4.64 4.79
C LEU A 13 -15.71 -3.97 4.21
N PHE A 14 -15.34 -2.84 4.80
CA PHE A 14 -14.16 -2.09 4.40
C PHE A 14 -13.16 -2.02 5.54
N HIS A 15 -11.91 -2.32 5.25
CA HIS A 15 -10.82 -2.22 6.21
C HIS A 15 -9.66 -1.44 5.59
N ILE A 16 -9.09 -0.50 6.34
CA ILE A 16 -7.90 0.26 5.92
C ILE A 16 -6.69 -0.46 6.48
N ALA A 17 -5.81 -0.91 5.60
CA ALA A 17 -4.56 -1.58 5.94
C ALA A 17 -3.36 -0.77 5.44
N THR A 18 -2.19 -0.97 6.05
CA THR A 18 -0.94 -0.57 5.41
C THR A 18 -0.69 -1.46 4.20
N ALA A 19 -0.04 -0.94 3.16
CA ALA A 19 0.34 -1.75 2.00
C ALA A 19 1.29 -2.90 2.38
N ALA A 20 2.13 -2.69 3.40
CA ALA A 20 3.05 -3.69 3.91
C ALA A 20 2.32 -4.85 4.58
N ASP A 21 1.36 -4.57 5.47
CA ASP A 21 0.58 -5.60 6.17
C ASP A 21 -0.29 -6.39 5.18
N TRP A 22 -0.91 -5.71 4.21
CA TRP A 22 -1.66 -6.40 3.17
C TRP A 22 -0.78 -7.30 2.30
N SER A 23 0.43 -6.86 1.95
CA SER A 23 1.41 -7.67 1.24
C SER A 23 1.84 -8.90 2.04
N ALA A 24 2.05 -8.75 3.35
CA ALA A 24 2.35 -9.87 4.24
C ALA A 24 1.19 -10.87 4.33
N ALA A 25 -0.04 -10.38 4.48
CA ALA A 25 -1.24 -11.20 4.52
C ALA A 25 -1.44 -12.01 3.23
N GLN A 26 -1.19 -11.43 2.06
CA GLN A 26 -1.25 -12.17 0.79
C GLN A 26 -0.27 -13.34 0.73
N ARG A 27 0.87 -13.27 1.43
CA ARG A 27 1.83 -14.39 1.51
C ARG A 27 1.42 -15.45 2.53
N SER A 28 0.89 -15.03 3.69
CA SER A 28 0.46 -15.96 4.76
C SER A 28 -0.93 -16.56 4.52
N GLY A 29 -1.74 -15.93 3.66
CA GLY A 29 -3.13 -16.28 3.41
C GLY A 29 -4.14 -15.62 4.37
N VAL A 30 -3.67 -14.94 5.43
CA VAL A 30 -4.52 -14.36 6.48
C VAL A 30 -4.02 -12.98 6.91
N TYR A 31 -4.96 -12.08 7.21
CA TYR A 31 -4.68 -10.73 7.71
C TYR A 31 -5.09 -10.61 9.19
N THR A 32 -4.19 -10.09 10.02
CA THR A 32 -4.29 -10.12 11.49
C THR A 32 -4.00 -8.77 12.16
N THR A 33 -4.00 -7.66 11.41
CA THR A 33 -3.84 -6.32 11.98
C THR A 33 -5.22 -5.74 12.27
N SER A 34 -5.47 -5.32 13.51
CA SER A 34 -6.79 -4.79 13.90
C SER A 34 -7.00 -3.37 13.40
N THR A 35 -6.01 -2.52 13.64
CA THR A 35 -5.93 -1.13 13.20
C THR A 35 -4.44 -0.72 13.16
N ARG A 36 -4.13 0.50 12.75
CA ARG A 36 -2.75 1.01 12.64
C ARG A 36 -1.96 0.75 13.92
N GLY A 37 -0.95 -0.12 13.83
CA GLY A 37 -0.04 -0.46 14.93
C GLY A 37 -0.59 -1.42 15.99
N VAL A 38 -1.80 -1.96 15.83
CA VAL A 38 -2.44 -2.88 16.79
C VAL A 38 -2.81 -4.19 16.10
N THR A 39 -2.41 -5.32 16.68
CA THR A 39 -2.72 -6.65 16.14
C THR A 39 -4.08 -7.15 16.64
N LEU A 40 -4.64 -8.14 15.92
CA LEU A 40 -5.85 -8.85 16.32
C LEU A 40 -5.70 -9.50 17.71
N ASP A 41 -4.55 -10.10 18.02
CA ASP A 41 -4.33 -10.75 19.32
C ASP A 41 -4.37 -9.75 20.49
N HIS A 42 -4.02 -8.50 20.24
CA HIS A 42 -4.03 -7.44 21.26
C HIS A 42 -5.42 -6.80 21.42
N GLU A 43 -6.13 -6.54 20.32
CA GLU A 43 -7.45 -5.88 20.35
C GLU A 43 -8.61 -6.86 20.58
N GLY A 44 -8.49 -8.09 20.08
CA GLY A 44 -9.52 -9.13 20.11
C GLY A 44 -10.47 -9.15 18.89
N PHE A 45 -10.42 -8.12 18.04
CA PHE A 45 -11.17 -8.03 16.79
C PHE A 45 -10.47 -7.11 15.78
N ILE A 46 -10.83 -7.18 14.50
CA ILE A 46 -10.37 -6.26 13.46
C ILE A 46 -11.43 -5.22 13.19
N HIS A 47 -11.05 -3.94 13.23
CA HIS A 47 -11.96 -2.85 12.92
C HIS A 47 -12.31 -2.83 11.45
N ALA A 48 -13.59 -2.80 11.11
CA ALA A 48 -14.07 -2.57 9.76
C ALA A 48 -15.07 -1.42 9.75
N ALA A 49 -15.45 -1.02 8.54
CA ALA A 49 -16.30 0.11 8.26
C ALA A 49 -17.27 -0.23 7.14
N ARG A 50 -18.42 0.45 7.13
CA ARG A 50 -19.26 0.56 5.93
C ARG A 50 -18.66 1.56 4.96
N ARG A 51 -19.12 1.54 3.70
CA ARG A 51 -18.57 2.37 2.62
C ARG A 51 -18.54 3.84 2.99
N GLU A 52 -19.64 4.34 3.53
CA GLU A 52 -19.88 5.72 3.94
C GLU A 52 -19.03 6.14 5.15
N GLN A 53 -18.55 5.19 5.96
CA GLN A 53 -17.74 5.44 7.16
C GLN A 53 -16.23 5.54 6.84
N VAL A 54 -15.78 5.02 5.70
CA VAL A 54 -14.35 4.94 5.34
C VAL A 54 -13.65 6.30 5.41
N ALA A 55 -14.27 7.35 4.89
CA ALA A 55 -13.66 8.68 4.84
C ALA A 55 -13.43 9.26 6.25
N GLU A 56 -14.37 9.02 7.18
CA GLU A 56 -14.25 9.46 8.57
C GLU A 56 -13.16 8.66 9.30
N VAL A 57 -13.17 7.32 9.15
CA VAL A 57 -12.16 6.43 9.75
C VAL A 57 -10.77 6.81 9.26
N TRP A 58 -10.60 7.03 7.95
CA TRP A 58 -9.33 7.47 7.38
C TRP A 58 -8.86 8.78 8.02
N LYS A 59 -9.74 9.80 8.04
CA LYS A 59 -9.40 11.11 8.59
C LYS A 59 -8.97 11.05 10.05
N ARG A 60 -9.63 10.20 10.85
CA ARG A 60 -9.42 10.13 12.30
C ARG A 60 -8.21 9.29 12.71
N TYR A 61 -7.91 8.21 12.00
CA TYR A 61 -6.92 7.22 12.44
C TYR A 61 -5.72 7.05 11.51
N TYR A 62 -5.83 7.51 10.26
CA TYR A 62 -4.87 7.22 9.19
C TYR A 62 -4.35 8.45 8.43
N ALA A 63 -4.88 9.65 8.68
CA ALA A 63 -4.46 10.87 7.97
C ALA A 63 -2.97 11.21 8.17
N ASP A 64 -2.41 10.81 9.31
CA ASP A 64 -1.01 10.98 9.70
C ASP A 64 -0.18 9.70 9.53
N ALA A 65 -0.68 8.70 8.78
CA ALA A 65 -0.01 7.41 8.65
C ALA A 65 1.44 7.52 8.13
N GLY A 66 1.71 8.48 7.24
CA GLY A 66 3.05 8.68 6.67
C GLY A 66 3.53 7.56 5.75
N GLU A 67 2.71 6.54 5.51
CA GLU A 67 3.03 5.35 4.71
C GLU A 67 1.88 5.01 3.74
N PRO A 68 2.14 4.19 2.70
CA PRO A 68 1.10 3.81 1.73
C PRO A 68 -0.01 2.96 2.36
N LEU A 69 -1.26 3.37 2.14
CA LEU A 69 -2.46 2.69 2.65
C LEU A 69 -3.26 2.05 1.52
N VAL A 70 -3.96 0.97 1.86
CA VAL A 70 -4.90 0.28 0.97
C VAL A 70 -6.25 0.09 1.65
N LEU A 71 -7.31 0.25 0.87
CA LEU A 71 -8.67 -0.08 1.26
C LEU A 71 -9.01 -1.49 0.78
N LEU A 72 -9.19 -2.40 1.73
CA LEU A 72 -9.65 -3.75 1.50
C LEU A 72 -11.18 -3.77 1.46
N THR A 73 -11.74 -4.40 0.43
CA THR A 73 -13.16 -4.71 0.31
C THR A 73 -13.33 -6.20 0.60
N VAL A 74 -13.96 -6.51 1.72
CA VAL A 74 -14.15 -7.87 2.24
C VAL A 74 -15.57 -8.31 1.95
N ASP A 75 -15.73 -9.41 1.21
CA ASP A 75 -17.02 -10.06 1.00
C ASP A 75 -17.36 -10.92 2.22
N THR A 76 -18.42 -10.54 2.93
CA THR A 76 -18.89 -11.24 4.13
C THR A 76 -19.32 -12.68 3.86
N GLY A 77 -19.76 -13.01 2.64
CA GLY A 77 -20.13 -14.37 2.26
C GLY A 77 -18.92 -15.29 2.09
N ARG A 78 -17.70 -14.74 1.96
CA ARG A 78 -16.44 -15.47 1.82
C ARG A 78 -15.58 -15.42 3.09
N LEU A 79 -16.00 -14.62 4.07
CA LEU A 79 -15.30 -14.42 5.32
C LEU A 79 -15.47 -15.64 6.22
N THR A 80 -14.37 -16.20 6.70
CA THR A 80 -14.40 -17.36 7.60
C THR A 80 -14.60 -16.99 9.06
N SER A 81 -14.26 -15.75 9.43
CA SER A 81 -14.41 -15.26 10.79
C SER A 81 -15.78 -14.62 11.03
N PRO A 82 -16.36 -14.77 12.23
CA PRO A 82 -17.59 -14.08 12.58
C PRO A 82 -17.38 -12.57 12.59
N TRP A 83 -18.42 -11.82 12.24
CA TRP A 83 -18.44 -10.37 12.33
C TRP A 83 -19.80 -9.90 12.84
N GLN A 84 -19.83 -8.73 13.46
CA GLN A 84 -21.08 -8.06 13.83
C GLN A 84 -20.90 -6.55 13.80
N ALA A 85 -22.01 -5.81 13.81
CA ALA A 85 -21.99 -4.36 13.94
C ALA A 85 -22.10 -3.98 15.42
N ASP A 86 -21.01 -3.51 16.02
CA ASP A 86 -20.96 -3.12 17.42
C ASP A 86 -21.23 -1.62 17.61
N PRO A 87 -21.87 -1.22 18.73
CA PRO A 87 -22.06 0.18 19.06
C PRO A 87 -20.74 0.85 19.44
N VAL A 88 -20.47 2.00 18.83
CA VAL A 88 -19.35 2.90 19.13
C VAL A 88 -19.90 4.32 19.23
N GLY A 89 -20.16 4.77 20.46
CA GLY A 89 -20.91 5.99 20.70
C GLY A 89 -22.36 5.87 20.19
N ASP A 90 -22.79 6.82 19.37
CA ASP A 90 -24.15 6.89 18.83
C ASP A 90 -24.33 6.17 17.48
N THR A 91 -23.31 5.46 17.00
CA THR A 91 -23.34 4.74 15.72
C THR A 91 -22.81 3.32 15.89
N THR A 92 -22.88 2.52 14.83
CA THR A 92 -22.34 1.16 14.82
C THR A 92 -21.21 1.01 13.81
N TYR A 93 -20.22 0.20 14.16
CA TYR A 93 -19.10 -0.16 13.29
C TYR A 93 -19.00 -1.68 13.18
N PRO A 94 -18.77 -2.23 11.98
CA PRO A 94 -18.49 -3.64 11.82
C PRO A 94 -17.17 -4.03 12.48
N HIS A 95 -17.16 -5.09 13.27
CA HIS A 95 -15.95 -5.72 13.80
C HIS A 95 -15.89 -7.18 13.37
N VAL A 96 -14.69 -7.64 12.99
CA VAL A 96 -14.42 -9.03 12.62
C VAL A 96 -13.67 -9.72 13.76
N TYR A 97 -14.29 -10.74 14.37
CA TYR A 97 -13.74 -11.47 15.51
C TYR A 97 -12.90 -12.65 15.04
N GLY A 98 -11.77 -12.33 14.41
CA GLY A 98 -10.82 -13.29 13.89
C GLY A 98 -10.04 -12.76 12.69
N PRO A 99 -9.12 -13.57 12.14
CA PRO A 99 -8.33 -13.18 10.99
C PRO A 99 -9.21 -13.03 9.73
N ILE A 100 -8.94 -12.01 8.93
CA ILE A 100 -9.56 -11.92 7.60
C ILE A 100 -8.78 -12.83 6.66
N ASN A 101 -9.42 -13.91 6.18
CA ASN A 101 -8.85 -14.75 5.13
C ASN A 101 -8.71 -13.94 3.84
N THR A 102 -7.54 -13.96 3.22
CA THR A 102 -7.27 -13.19 1.99
C THR A 102 -8.25 -13.51 0.86
N GLY A 103 -8.75 -14.75 0.82
CA GLY A 103 -9.82 -15.16 -0.10
C GLY A 103 -11.12 -14.38 0.07
N ALA A 104 -11.42 -13.79 1.23
CA ALA A 104 -12.59 -12.93 1.40
C ALA A 104 -12.40 -11.52 0.84
N VAL A 105 -11.15 -11.10 0.58
CA VAL A 105 -10.85 -9.78 0.04
C VAL A 105 -11.06 -9.79 -1.48
N VAL A 106 -12.18 -9.23 -1.94
CA VAL A 106 -12.55 -9.19 -3.37
C VAL A 106 -11.90 -8.03 -4.11
N ARG A 107 -11.45 -7.00 -3.39
CA ARG A 107 -10.77 -5.83 -3.99
C ARG A 107 -9.86 -5.15 -2.97
N ALA A 108 -8.64 -4.82 -3.38
CA ALA A 108 -7.71 -3.98 -2.62
C ALA A 108 -7.33 -2.76 -3.47
N GLN A 109 -7.53 -1.55 -2.96
CA GLN A 109 -7.28 -0.30 -3.70
C GLN A 109 -6.39 0.64 -2.90
N PRO A 110 -5.38 1.28 -3.50
CA PRO A 110 -4.64 2.34 -2.82
C PRO A 110 -5.57 3.46 -2.36
N LEU A 111 -5.32 3.98 -1.17
CA LEU A 111 -5.91 5.22 -0.69
C LEU A 111 -5.00 6.39 -1.05
N ASP A 112 -5.57 7.46 -1.59
CA ASP A 112 -4.86 8.72 -1.82
C ASP A 112 -4.71 9.52 -0.51
N ALA A 113 -3.98 10.63 -0.57
CA ALA A 113 -3.73 11.52 0.57
C ALA A 113 -4.99 12.21 1.13
N ARG A 114 -6.19 11.93 0.59
CA ARG A 114 -7.49 12.43 1.05
C ARG A 114 -8.44 11.30 1.45
N GLY A 115 -7.97 10.04 1.49
CA GLY A 115 -8.79 8.88 1.82
C GLY A 115 -9.71 8.42 0.68
N GLY A 116 -9.50 8.89 -0.56
CA GLY A 116 -10.17 8.41 -1.75
C GLY A 116 -9.49 7.16 -2.33
N THR A 117 -10.25 6.27 -2.98
CA THR A 117 -9.65 5.12 -3.68
C THR A 117 -9.10 5.57 -5.03
N GLY A 118 -7.79 5.78 -5.11
CA GLY A 118 -7.10 6.03 -6.37
C GLY A 118 -6.90 4.75 -7.18
N SER A 119 -6.77 4.87 -8.51
CA SER A 119 -6.45 3.73 -9.37
C SER A 119 -5.04 3.21 -9.08
N PHE A 120 -4.89 1.90 -8.79
CA PHE A 120 -3.60 1.21 -8.64
C PHE A 120 -2.69 1.42 -9.84
N THR A 121 -3.27 1.51 -11.04
CA THR A 121 -2.55 1.83 -12.27
C THR A 121 -1.85 3.19 -12.16
N GLY A 122 -2.48 4.21 -11.57
CA GLY A 122 -1.88 5.55 -11.47
C GLY A 122 -0.66 5.60 -10.55
N ALA A 123 -0.75 4.97 -9.38
CA ALA A 123 0.36 4.94 -8.42
C ALA A 123 1.53 4.08 -8.93
N PHE A 124 1.22 2.89 -9.45
CA PHE A 124 2.22 1.98 -10.01
C PHE A 124 2.89 2.56 -11.27
N VAL A 125 2.12 3.16 -12.18
CA VAL A 125 2.66 3.80 -13.40
C VAL A 125 3.48 5.04 -13.05
N GLY A 126 3.05 5.84 -12.07
CA GLY A 126 3.84 6.96 -11.56
C GLY A 126 5.20 6.52 -11.01
N GLU A 127 5.22 5.48 -10.19
CA GLU A 127 6.45 4.87 -9.67
C GLU A 127 7.34 4.32 -10.80
N MET A 128 6.75 3.63 -11.77
CA MET A 128 7.45 3.07 -12.92
C MET A 128 8.11 4.16 -13.76
N PHE A 129 7.42 5.27 -14.04
CA PHE A 129 8.00 6.39 -14.79
C PHE A 129 9.16 7.07 -14.06
N VAL A 130 9.06 7.22 -12.73
CA VAL A 130 10.17 7.78 -11.94
C VAL A 130 11.40 6.87 -11.99
N ARG A 131 11.22 5.55 -11.82
CA ARG A 131 12.31 4.57 -11.88
C ARG A 131 12.95 4.50 -13.27
N ILE A 132 12.13 4.53 -14.33
CA ILE A 132 12.61 4.57 -15.72
C ILE A 132 13.39 5.88 -15.97
N ALA A 133 12.86 7.03 -15.54
CA ALA A 133 13.54 8.32 -15.72
C ALA A 133 14.90 8.37 -15.00
N LEU A 134 14.99 7.83 -13.78
CA LEU A 134 16.24 7.72 -13.04
C LEU A 134 17.24 6.79 -13.74
N PHE A 135 16.79 5.64 -14.26
CA PHE A 135 17.63 4.72 -15.01
C PHE A 135 18.16 5.33 -16.31
N VAL A 136 17.29 6.03 -17.06
CA VAL A 136 17.68 6.76 -18.28
C VAL A 136 18.67 7.88 -17.97
N ALA A 137 18.47 8.64 -16.89
CA ALA A 137 19.40 9.67 -16.45
C ALA A 137 20.78 9.09 -16.07
N ALA A 138 20.80 7.95 -15.35
CA ALA A 138 22.04 7.27 -15.01
C ALA A 138 22.78 6.75 -16.26
N MET A 139 22.06 6.17 -17.23
CA MET A 139 22.64 5.77 -18.52
C MET A 139 23.20 6.97 -19.30
N ALA A 140 22.48 8.09 -19.34
CA ALA A 140 22.94 9.31 -20.01
C ALA A 140 24.21 9.87 -19.35
N LEU A 141 24.27 9.89 -18.02
CA LEU A 141 25.47 10.31 -17.27
C LEU A 141 26.65 9.39 -17.52
N ALA A 142 26.44 8.07 -17.56
CA ALA A 142 27.50 7.11 -17.88
C ALA A 142 28.02 7.28 -19.32
N PHE A 143 27.12 7.52 -20.29
CA PHE A 143 27.49 7.78 -21.69
C PHE A 143 28.29 9.09 -21.84
N VAL A 144 27.83 10.18 -21.21
CA VAL A 144 28.53 11.47 -21.20
C VAL A 144 29.89 11.34 -20.51
N GLY A 145 29.96 10.64 -19.38
CA GLY A 145 31.21 10.34 -18.69
C GLY A 145 32.20 9.58 -19.57
N SER A 146 31.74 8.55 -20.28
CA SER A 146 32.57 7.81 -21.24
C SER A 146 33.03 8.67 -22.41
N ALA A 147 32.17 9.52 -22.96
CA ALA A 147 32.50 10.39 -24.10
C ALA A 147 33.46 11.52 -23.73
N ILE A 148 33.39 12.04 -22.50
CA ILE A 148 34.34 13.03 -21.99
C ILE A 148 35.66 12.35 -21.64
N GLY A 149 35.62 11.20 -20.97
CA GLY A 149 36.80 10.42 -20.60
C GLY A 149 37.61 9.95 -21.82
N GLY A 150 36.94 9.54 -22.90
CA GLY A 150 37.61 9.17 -24.15
C GLY A 150 38.33 10.31 -24.89
N ARG A 151 38.21 11.57 -24.42
CA ARG A 151 38.99 12.72 -24.92
C ARG A 151 40.28 12.95 -24.13
N ALA A 152 40.51 12.21 -23.05
CA ALA A 152 41.75 12.28 -22.28
C ALA A 152 42.74 11.23 -22.81
N ASP A 153 44.04 11.54 -22.78
CA ASP A 153 45.13 10.70 -23.32
C ASP A 153 45.43 9.44 -22.46
N SER A 154 44.46 8.94 -21.68
CA SER A 154 44.62 7.75 -20.85
C SER A 154 43.69 6.62 -21.29
N GLU A 155 44.25 5.42 -21.39
CA GLU A 155 43.56 4.21 -21.84
C GLU A 155 42.34 3.83 -20.95
N TRP A 156 42.29 4.36 -19.73
CA TRP A 156 41.28 4.05 -18.73
C TRP A 156 40.27 5.18 -18.47
N ALA A 157 40.47 6.37 -19.06
CA ALA A 157 39.62 7.53 -18.75
C ALA A 157 38.16 7.33 -19.14
N GLY A 158 37.88 6.64 -20.26
CA GLY A 158 36.51 6.29 -20.66
C GLY A 158 35.82 5.36 -19.66
N PHE A 159 36.52 4.34 -19.17
CA PHE A 159 36.01 3.40 -18.17
C PHE A 159 35.78 4.08 -16.81
N ALA A 160 36.75 4.88 -16.34
CA ALA A 160 36.64 5.63 -15.10
C ALA A 160 35.46 6.64 -15.12
N GLY A 161 35.23 7.29 -16.26
CA GLY A 161 34.10 8.21 -16.45
C GLY A 161 32.73 7.50 -16.41
N ALA A 162 32.63 6.30 -16.98
CA ALA A 162 31.39 5.50 -16.93
C ALA A 162 31.07 5.04 -15.49
N VAL A 163 32.07 4.58 -14.74
CA VAL A 163 31.92 4.16 -13.34
C VAL A 163 31.50 5.34 -12.46
N ALA A 164 32.12 6.52 -12.63
CA ALA A 164 31.76 7.72 -11.90
C ALA A 164 30.32 8.18 -12.20
N GLY A 165 29.88 8.11 -13.47
CA GLY A 165 28.52 8.44 -13.88
C GLY A 165 27.46 7.52 -13.27
N LEU A 166 27.72 6.21 -13.26
CA LEU A 166 26.85 5.21 -12.60
C LEU A 166 26.77 5.44 -11.08
N ALA A 167 27.90 5.71 -10.43
CA ALA A 167 27.96 5.98 -9.00
C ALA A 167 27.17 7.25 -8.63
N ALA A 168 27.31 8.34 -9.40
CA ALA A 168 26.55 9.56 -9.19
C ALA A 168 25.04 9.35 -9.40
N GLY A 169 24.65 8.61 -10.44
CA GLY A 169 23.26 8.23 -10.69
C GLY A 169 22.66 7.40 -9.54
N LEU A 170 23.41 6.43 -9.01
CA LEU A 170 23.02 5.63 -7.86
C LEU A 170 22.83 6.49 -6.61
N VAL A 171 23.74 7.44 -6.34
CA VAL A 171 23.64 8.36 -5.20
C VAL A 171 22.39 9.24 -5.30
N VAL A 172 22.11 9.83 -6.47
CA VAL A 172 20.89 10.63 -6.70
C VAL A 172 19.64 9.77 -6.50
N MET A 173 19.62 8.55 -7.04
CA MET A 173 18.52 7.61 -6.86
C MET A 173 18.29 7.31 -5.37
N LEU A 174 19.34 6.98 -4.62
CA LEU A 174 19.25 6.68 -3.19
C LEU A 174 18.77 7.90 -2.37
N LEU A 175 19.18 9.12 -2.74
CA LEU A 175 18.72 10.35 -2.10
C LEU A 175 17.24 10.66 -2.37
N VAL A 176 16.78 10.44 -3.60
CA VAL A 176 15.37 10.62 -3.97
C VAL A 176 14.49 9.58 -3.26
N LEU A 177 14.94 8.32 -3.20
CA LEU A 177 14.23 7.26 -2.48
C LEU A 177 14.19 7.50 -0.97
N ARG A 178 15.28 8.00 -0.37
CA ARG A 178 15.34 8.36 1.06
C ARG A 178 14.47 9.56 1.46
N ARG A 179 14.09 10.43 0.52
CA ARG A 179 13.18 11.56 0.78
C ARG A 179 11.70 11.18 0.68
N ARG A 180 11.40 9.97 0.22
CA ARG A 180 10.04 9.47 -0.03
C ARG A 180 9.60 8.36 0.92
N GLY A 181 10.49 7.88 1.79
CA GLY A 181 10.17 7.04 2.95
C GLY A 181 10.42 7.81 4.23
#